data_AF-A0A7S2R9M9-F1
#
_entry.id   AF-A0A7S2R9M9-F1
#
_cell.length_a   1.000
_cell.length_b   1.000
_cell.length_c   1.000
_cell.angle_alpha   90.00
_cell.angle_beta   90.00
_cell.angle_gamma   90.00
#
_symmetry.space_group_name_H-M   'P 1'
#
loop_
_entity.id
_entity.type
_entity.pdbx_description
1 polymer ?
#
loop_
_entity_poly.entity_id
_entity_poly.type
_entity_poly.pdbx_seq_one_letter_code
_entity_poly.pdbx_strand_id
1 'polypeptide(L)'
;ELEARLGRDPAGRSALAASHRRYAQDRWGLLTEEHRSLATDRGWDRVLRDVGVAGIELGGAVSHVKCLHAHYGHWLATANIPGYPPNVIGEWTHELLLLEGEV
;
A
#
# COMPACT_ATOMS: atom_id res chain seq x y z
N GLU A 1 -15.19 10.03 -2.27
CA GLU A 1 -15.75 8.73 -2.69
C GLU A 1 -14.95 7.53 -2.16
N LEU A 2 -13.69 7.35 -2.54
CA LEU A 2 -12.89 6.16 -2.17
C LEU A 2 -12.74 5.92 -0.66
N GLU A 3 -12.47 6.97 0.13
CA GLU A 3 -12.38 6.85 1.59
C GLU A 3 -13.74 6.49 2.23
N ALA A 4 -14.83 7.02 1.69
CA ALA A 4 -16.18 6.67 2.13
C ALA A 4 -16.55 5.21 1.77
N ARG A 5 -16.15 4.73 0.58
CA ARG A 5 -16.24 3.31 0.19
C ARG A 5 -15.44 2.44 1.16
N LEU A 6 -14.19 2.80 1.45
CA LEU A 6 -13.34 2.10 2.40
C LEU A 6 -13.96 2.03 3.81
N GLY A 7 -14.54 3.12 4.30
CA GLY A 7 -15.21 3.17 5.61
C GLY A 7 -16.39 2.20 5.73
N ARG A 8 -17.10 1.94 4.62
CA ARG A 8 -18.25 1.03 4.54
C ARG A 8 -17.87 -0.42 4.19
N ASP A 9 -16.63 -0.68 3.83
CA ASP A 9 -16.16 -1.98 3.35
C ASP A 9 -15.12 -2.60 4.31
N PRO A 10 -15.55 -3.47 5.25
CA PRO A 10 -14.64 -4.18 6.14
C PRO A 10 -13.64 -5.09 5.40
N ALA A 11 -14.06 -5.71 4.28
CA ALA A 11 -13.19 -6.57 3.49
C ALA A 11 -12.11 -5.75 2.78
N GLY A 12 -12.49 -4.61 2.18
CA GLY A 12 -11.58 -3.63 1.60
C GLY A 12 -10.55 -3.11 2.61
N ARG A 13 -10.98 -2.79 3.84
CA ARG A 13 -10.05 -2.39 4.93
C ARG A 13 -9.06 -3.50 5.29
N SER A 14 -9.52 -4.75 5.38
CA SER A 14 -8.66 -5.89 5.66
C SER A 14 -7.64 -6.13 4.53
N ALA A 15 -8.09 -6.08 3.28
CA ALA A 15 -7.23 -6.20 2.10
C ALA A 15 -6.20 -5.08 2.03
N LEU A 16 -6.61 -3.83 2.27
CA LEU A 16 -5.69 -2.69 2.32
C LEU A 16 -4.67 -2.85 3.45
N ALA A 17 -5.08 -3.25 4.65
CA ALA A 17 -4.14 -3.49 5.73
C ALA A 17 -3.13 -4.60 5.38
N ALA A 18 -3.57 -5.66 4.69
CA ALA A 18 -2.70 -6.72 4.21
C ALA A 18 -1.71 -6.25 3.13
N SER A 19 -2.16 -5.43 2.17
CA SER A 19 -1.28 -4.88 1.12
C SER A 19 -0.24 -3.92 1.70
N HIS A 20 -0.59 -3.10 2.69
CA HIS A 20 0.35 -2.24 3.40
C HIS A 20 1.42 -3.05 4.15
N ARG A 21 1.02 -4.09 4.88
CA ARG A 21 1.97 -4.99 5.57
C ARG A 21 2.90 -5.67 4.58
N ARG A 22 2.35 -6.21 3.48
CA ARG A 22 3.14 -6.88 2.45
C ARG A 22 4.12 -5.93 1.77
N TYR A 23 3.69 -4.72 1.41
CA TYR A 23 4.57 -3.70 0.84
C TYR A 23 5.75 -3.34 1.76
N ALA A 24 5.49 -3.19 3.06
CA ALA A 24 6.53 -2.90 4.03
C ALA A 24 7.54 -4.07 4.18
N GLN A 25 7.02 -5.31 4.21
CA GLN A 25 7.82 -6.53 4.21
C GLN A 25 8.70 -6.64 2.95
N ASP A 26 8.12 -6.43 1.76
CA ASP A 26 8.85 -6.49 0.50
C ASP A 26 9.96 -5.43 0.48
N ARG A 27 9.63 -4.17 0.82
CA ARG A 27 10.60 -3.06 0.82
C ARG A 27 11.79 -3.34 1.74
N TRP A 28 11.54 -3.84 2.95
CA TRP A 28 12.61 -4.21 3.88
C TRP A 28 13.37 -5.46 3.43
N GLY A 29 12.66 -6.44 2.87
CA GLY A 29 13.20 -7.68 2.34
C GLY A 29 14.16 -7.47 1.17
N LEU A 30 13.92 -6.45 0.35
CA LEU A 30 14.76 -6.07 -0.80
C LEU A 30 16.10 -5.42 -0.39
N LEU A 31 16.24 -4.97 0.85
CA LEU A 31 17.50 -4.42 1.34
C LEU A 31 18.51 -5.55 1.62
N THR A 32 19.76 -5.34 1.18
CA THR A 32 20.90 -6.15 1.63
C THR A 32 21.17 -5.90 3.10
N GLU A 33 21.97 -6.76 3.73
CA GLU A 33 22.34 -6.59 5.14
C GLU A 33 23.08 -5.26 5.38
N GLU A 34 23.96 -4.86 4.45
CA GLU A 34 24.64 -3.56 4.49
C GLU A 34 23.64 -2.39 4.46
N HIS A 35 22.64 -2.44 3.58
CA HIS A 35 21.60 -1.41 3.52
C HIS A 35 20.73 -1.38 4.78
N ARG A 36 20.46 -2.54 5.41
CA ARG A 36 19.73 -2.61 6.68
C ARG A 36 20.54 -2.04 7.84
N SER A 37 21.84 -2.31 7.91
CA SER A 37 22.74 -1.69 8.89
C SER A 37 22.74 -0.18 8.72
N LEU A 38 22.96 0.31 7.50
CA LEU A 38 22.95 1.75 7.21
C LEU A 38 21.60 2.38 7.59
N ALA A 39 20.48 1.76 7.25
CA ALA A 39 19.16 2.24 7.62
C ALA A 39 18.99 2.33 9.14
N THR A 40 19.48 1.34 9.88
CA THR A 40 19.44 1.32 11.35
C THR A 40 20.31 2.41 11.95
N ASP A 41 21.55 2.56 11.47
CA ASP A 41 22.50 3.58 11.95
C ASP A 41 21.99 5.01 11.70
N ARG A 42 21.21 5.19 10.63
CA ARG A 42 20.58 6.47 10.28
C ARG A 42 19.21 6.69 10.94
N GLY A 43 18.68 5.70 11.67
CA GLY A 43 17.35 5.76 12.28
C GLY A 43 16.18 5.72 11.27
N TRP A 44 16.41 5.14 10.09
CA TRP A 44 15.41 4.99 9.03
C TRP A 44 14.72 3.62 9.04
N ASP A 45 15.17 2.70 9.88
CA ASP A 45 14.66 1.34 9.98
C ASP A 45 13.13 1.34 10.19
N ARG A 46 12.62 2.18 11.08
CA ARG A 46 11.17 2.29 11.33
C ARG A 46 10.39 2.65 10.07
N VAL A 47 10.83 3.68 9.33
CA VAL A 47 10.09 4.14 8.14
C VAL A 47 10.22 3.17 6.97
N LEU A 48 11.33 2.44 6.88
CA LEU A 48 11.55 1.45 5.83
C LEU A 48 10.93 0.09 6.14
N ARG A 49 10.72 -0.26 7.42
CA ARG A 49 10.18 -1.56 7.84
C ARG A 49 8.71 -1.51 8.23
N ASP A 50 8.24 -0.42 8.84
CA ASP A 50 6.98 -0.41 9.61
C ASP A 50 5.90 0.51 9.01
N VAL A 51 6.12 1.00 7.78
CA VAL A 51 5.23 1.94 7.09
C VAL A 51 4.77 1.37 5.75
N GLY A 52 3.47 1.35 5.48
CA GLY A 52 2.92 0.82 4.24
C GLY A 52 2.99 1.78 3.05
N VAL A 53 2.13 1.53 2.06
CA VAL A 53 2.04 2.33 0.84
C VAL A 53 1.74 3.79 1.18
N ALA A 54 2.28 4.73 0.39
CA ALA A 54 2.12 6.17 0.58
C ALA A 54 2.59 6.72 1.96
N GLY A 55 3.42 5.97 2.70
CA GLY A 55 3.88 6.42 4.01
C GLY A 55 2.86 6.24 5.13
N ILE A 56 1.81 5.42 4.94
CA ILE A 56 0.79 5.17 5.97
C ILE A 56 1.33 4.19 7.02
N GLU A 57 1.32 4.60 8.29
CA GLU A 57 1.76 3.77 9.41
C GLU A 57 0.87 2.54 9.60
N LEU A 58 1.49 1.40 9.92
CA LEU A 58 0.79 0.12 10.12
C LEU A 58 0.12 -0.01 11.49
N GLY A 59 0.43 0.88 12.43
CA GLY A 59 0.04 0.77 13.85
C GLY A 59 -1.41 1.17 14.18
N GLY A 60 -2.19 1.61 13.19
CA GLY A 60 -3.58 2.04 13.37
C GLY A 60 -4.55 1.34 12.41
N ALA A 61 -5.85 1.51 12.64
CA ALA A 61 -6.86 1.08 11.68
C ALA A 61 -6.65 1.86 10.37
N VAL A 62 -6.21 1.16 9.31
CA VAL A 62 -6.07 1.75 7.98
C VAL A 62 -7.47 2.14 7.50
N SER A 63 -7.79 3.42 7.71
CA SER A 63 -9.11 4.01 7.48
C SER A 63 -9.03 5.24 6.60
N HIS A 64 -7.81 5.63 6.21
CA HIS A 64 -7.53 6.82 5.44
C HIS A 64 -6.85 6.49 4.14
N VAL A 65 -7.21 7.24 3.10
CA VAL A 65 -6.62 7.15 1.78
C VAL A 65 -5.64 8.29 1.60
N LYS A 66 -4.36 7.99 1.31
CA LYS A 66 -3.35 9.00 0.99
C LYS A 66 -2.77 8.74 -0.39
N CYS A 67 -2.55 9.81 -1.15
CA CYS A 67 -1.80 9.79 -2.40
C CYS A 67 -2.22 8.66 -3.36
N LEU A 68 -3.33 8.88 -4.09
CA LEU A 68 -3.90 7.89 -5.03
C LEU A 68 -2.87 7.35 -6.02
N HIS A 69 -1.96 8.19 -6.52
CA HIS A 69 -0.89 7.77 -7.44
C HIS A 69 0.01 6.65 -6.90
N ALA A 70 0.27 6.61 -5.59
CA ALA A 70 1.14 5.62 -4.95
C ALA A 70 0.41 4.29 -4.77
N HIS A 71 -0.88 4.35 -4.41
CA HIS A 71 -1.72 3.16 -4.38
C HIS A 71 -1.94 2.58 -5.77
N TYR A 72 -2.20 3.42 -6.76
CA TYR A 72 -2.40 2.97 -8.13
C TYR A 72 -1.11 2.37 -8.72
N GLY A 73 0.04 3.03 -8.53
CA GLY A 73 1.33 2.48 -8.94
C GLY A 73 1.67 1.16 -8.26
N HIS A 74 1.39 1.04 -6.95
CA HIS A 74 1.57 -0.22 -6.23
C HIS A 74 0.65 -1.32 -6.75
N TRP A 75 -0.64 -1.03 -6.98
CA TRP A 75 -1.58 -1.99 -7.55
C TRP A 75 -1.14 -2.47 -8.93
N LEU A 76 -0.77 -1.57 -9.85
CA LEU A 76 -0.27 -1.94 -11.18
C LEU A 76 0.94 -2.87 -11.11
N ALA A 77 1.85 -2.62 -10.17
CA ALA A 77 3.05 -3.43 -9.99
C ALA A 77 2.75 -4.83 -9.43
N THR A 78 1.62 -5.03 -8.74
CA THR A 78 1.36 -6.25 -7.97
C THR A 78 0.11 -7.03 -8.38
N ALA A 79 -0.80 -6.45 -9.17
CA ALA A 79 -2.11 -7.04 -9.48
C ALA A 79 -2.05 -8.42 -10.14
N ASN A 80 -0.99 -8.68 -10.92
CA ASN A 80 -0.80 -9.95 -11.62
C ASN A 80 0.07 -10.96 -10.84
N ILE A 81 0.45 -10.66 -9.60
CA ILE A 81 1.25 -11.56 -8.76
C ILE A 81 0.30 -12.49 -7.98
N PRO A 82 0.27 -13.81 -8.26
CA PRO A 82 -0.64 -14.73 -7.58
C PRO A 82 -0.42 -14.72 -6.06
N GLY A 83 -1.51 -14.58 -5.30
CA GLY A 83 -1.48 -14.55 -3.84
C GLY A 83 -0.93 -13.25 -3.22
N TYR A 84 -0.62 -12.22 -4.02
CA TYR A 84 -0.29 -10.91 -3.47
C TYR A 84 -1.56 -10.20 -2.96
N PRO A 85 -1.57 -9.65 -1.73
CA PRO A 85 -2.76 -8.96 -1.21
C PRO A 85 -3.11 -7.73 -2.05
N PRO A 86 -4.36 -7.58 -2.51
CA PRO A 86 -4.71 -6.50 -3.41
C PRO A 86 -4.67 -5.14 -2.71
N ASN A 87 -4.12 -4.14 -3.39
CA ASN A 87 -4.26 -2.74 -3.00
C ASN A 87 -5.58 -2.19 -3.56
N VAL A 88 -6.66 -2.37 -2.80
CA VAL A 88 -8.02 -2.02 -3.22
C VAL A 88 -8.20 -0.54 -3.57
N ILE A 89 -7.42 0.37 -2.97
CA ILE A 89 -7.45 1.79 -3.35
C ILE A 89 -6.90 1.98 -4.76
N GLY A 90 -5.83 1.28 -5.12
CA GLY A 90 -5.28 1.34 -6.47
C GLY A 90 -6.21 0.72 -7.50
N GLU A 91 -6.84 -0.41 -7.16
CA GLU A 91 -7.86 -1.06 -7.99
C GLU A 91 -9.06 -0.14 -8.23
N TRP A 92 -9.64 0.44 -7.20
CA TRP A 92 -10.79 1.34 -7.35
C TRP A 92 -10.42 2.64 -8.06
N THR A 93 -9.17 3.10 -7.92
CA THR A 93 -8.66 4.22 -8.72
C THR A 93 -8.62 3.84 -10.20
N HIS A 94 -8.20 2.62 -10.53
CA HIS A 94 -8.21 2.11 -11.91
C HIS A 94 -9.64 2.04 -12.48
N GLU A 95 -10.60 1.50 -11.71
CA GLU A 95 -12.02 1.45 -12.08
C GLU A 95 -12.55 2.85 -12.44
N LEU A 96 -12.27 3.85 -11.60
CA LEU A 96 -12.71 5.23 -11.85
C LEU A 96 -12.09 5.83 -13.11
N LEU A 97 -10.79 5.60 -13.35
CA LEU A 97 -10.11 6.12 -14.54
C LEU A 97 -10.63 5.49 -15.84
N LEU A 98 -11.03 4.22 -15.82
CA LEU A 98 -11.65 3.57 -16.98
C LEU A 98 -13.07 4.11 -17.24
N LEU A 99 -13.85 4.32 -16.18
CA LEU A 99 -15.20 4.90 -16.30
C LEU A 99 -15.18 6.33 -16.86
N GLU A 100 -14.16 7.14 -16.53
CA GLU A 100 -13.99 8.48 -17.08
C GLU A 100 -13.44 8.49 -18.52
N GLY A 101 -12.76 7.42 -18.95
CA GLY A 101 -12.21 7.28 -20.30
C GLY A 101 -13.21 6.80 -21.36
N GLU A 102 -14.42 6.40 -20.95
CA GLU A 102 -15.50 5.93 -21.82
C GLU A 102 -16.55 7.03 -22.14
N VAL A 103 -16.31 8.29 -21.73
CA VAL A 103 -17.19 9.45 -21.96
C VAL A 103 -16.68 10.37 -23.05
#